data_AF-A0A953THU4-F1
#
_entry.id   AF-A0A953THU4-F1
#
_cell.length_a   1.000
_cell.length_b   1.000
_cell.length_c   1.000
_cell.angle_alpha   90.00
_cell.angle_beta   90.00
_cell.angle_gamma   90.00
#
_symmetry.space_group_name_H-M   'P 1'
#
loop_
_entity.id
_entity.type
_entity.pdbx_description
1 polymer ?
#
loop_
_entity_poly.entity_id
_entity_poly.type
_entity_poly.pdbx_seq_one_letter_code
_entity_poly.pdbx_strand_id
1 'polypeptide(L)'
;MGRFEADIFDPEKWVPFYPNPAFTNCLSDDAFWAAKQVMAFTDDDIRTLVRTGQFTDRRAEDWIVQCLIKRRDKIGKAYFAKVLPLDHFRIRDDRFEFDDLDATYQLGKAQDYAIQWSRFDNESEQKTVLPGETSAQLPQAIQSANAGEYFAARISGSEPAKSVTVYIRKEPGGIKLAGIDRTW
;
A
#
# COMPACT_ATOMS: atom_id res chain seq x y z
N MET A 1 20.81 17.50 -20.85
CA MET A 1 19.72 17.31 -19.87
C MET A 1 19.48 18.62 -19.15
N GLY A 2 18.26 19.17 -19.19
CA GLY A 2 17.93 20.44 -18.53
C GLY A 2 17.77 20.28 -17.01
N ARG A 3 16.73 20.90 -16.42
CA ARG A 3 16.42 20.86 -14.98
C ARG A 3 15.87 19.51 -14.47
N PHE A 4 16.02 18.42 -15.22
CA PHE A 4 15.56 17.10 -14.79
C PHE A 4 16.62 16.43 -13.92
N GLU A 5 16.41 16.48 -12.62
CA GLU A 5 17.31 15.97 -11.60
C GLU A 5 16.53 15.31 -10.44
N ALA A 6 17.28 14.70 -9.53
CA ALA A 6 16.72 13.93 -8.43
C ALA A 6 17.24 14.31 -7.04
N ASP A 7 18.26 15.14 -6.92
CA ASP A 7 18.90 15.47 -5.64
C ASP A 7 18.07 16.50 -4.86
N ILE A 8 17.54 17.54 -5.51
CA ILE A 8 16.61 18.51 -4.88
C ILE A 8 15.15 18.20 -5.11
N PHE A 9 14.83 17.22 -5.96
CA PHE A 9 13.46 16.74 -6.13
C PHE A 9 12.83 16.37 -4.78
N ASP A 10 11.70 16.99 -4.49
CA ASP A 10 10.85 16.73 -3.33
C ASP A 10 9.47 16.33 -3.87
N PRO A 11 9.05 15.06 -3.70
CA PRO A 11 7.77 14.59 -4.23
C PRO A 11 6.59 15.37 -3.62
N GLU A 12 6.66 15.77 -2.35
CA GLU A 12 5.56 16.47 -1.67
C GLU A 12 5.39 17.93 -2.13
N LYS A 13 6.44 18.52 -2.70
CA LYS A 13 6.42 19.90 -3.21
C LYS A 13 6.35 19.98 -4.74
N TRP A 14 6.34 18.84 -5.41
CA TRP A 14 6.27 18.82 -6.86
C TRP A 14 4.87 19.26 -7.33
N VAL A 15 4.84 20.13 -8.33
CA VAL A 15 3.60 20.58 -8.96
C VAL A 15 3.68 20.43 -10.48
N PRO A 16 2.59 20.01 -11.14
CA PRO A 16 2.52 20.01 -12.59
C PRO A 16 2.52 21.44 -13.14
N PHE A 17 2.99 21.61 -14.37
CA PHE A 17 2.93 22.91 -15.05
C PHE A 17 1.47 23.36 -15.30
N TYR A 18 0.57 22.40 -15.54
CA TYR A 18 -0.87 22.63 -15.61
C TYR A 18 -1.55 22.08 -14.35
N PRO A 19 -2.32 22.89 -13.61
CA PRO A 19 -3.05 22.42 -12.45
C PRO A 19 -3.94 21.22 -12.78
N ASN A 20 -3.84 20.18 -11.97
CA ASN A 20 -4.71 19.02 -12.05
C ASN A 20 -5.46 18.89 -10.72
N PRO A 21 -6.81 19.06 -10.71
CA PRO A 21 -7.62 18.95 -9.48
C PRO A 21 -7.45 17.63 -8.74
N ALA A 22 -7.09 16.53 -9.43
CA ALA A 22 -6.82 15.24 -8.79
C ALA A 22 -5.60 15.33 -7.86
N PHE A 23 -4.56 16.10 -8.21
CA PHE A 23 -3.41 16.29 -7.32
C PHE A 23 -3.69 17.29 -6.20
N THR A 24 -4.56 18.28 -6.43
CA THR A 24 -4.95 19.25 -5.40
C THR A 24 -5.81 18.63 -4.29
N ASN A 25 -6.63 17.64 -4.63
CA ASN A 25 -7.52 16.94 -3.68
C ASN A 25 -6.99 15.57 -3.25
N CYS A 26 -5.73 15.26 -3.55
CA CYS A 26 -5.10 13.97 -3.27
C CYS A 26 -5.06 13.70 -1.76
N LEU A 27 -5.65 12.58 -1.33
CA LEU A 27 -5.56 12.09 0.05
C LEU A 27 -4.30 11.22 0.25
N SER A 28 -3.96 10.91 1.49
CA SER A 28 -2.76 10.12 1.80
C SER A 28 -2.83 8.70 1.24
N ASP A 29 -4.01 8.10 1.19
CA ASP A 29 -4.25 6.79 0.59
C ASP A 29 -4.19 6.81 -0.95
N ASP A 30 -4.66 7.88 -1.59
CA ASP A 30 -4.44 8.12 -3.03
C ASP A 30 -2.94 8.22 -3.34
N ALA A 31 -2.21 9.02 -2.56
CA ALA A 31 -0.77 9.20 -2.71
C ALA A 31 -0.01 7.89 -2.48
N PHE A 32 -0.40 7.12 -1.46
CA PHE A 32 0.13 5.78 -1.22
C PHE A 32 -0.15 4.83 -2.39
N TRP A 33 -1.38 4.80 -2.91
CA TRP A 33 -1.75 3.96 -4.05
C TRP A 33 -0.87 4.27 -5.26
N ALA A 34 -0.69 5.56 -5.59
CA ALA A 34 0.16 5.98 -6.70
C ALA A 34 1.63 5.63 -6.46
N ALA A 35 2.14 5.88 -5.24
CA ALA A 35 3.51 5.53 -4.87
C ALA A 35 3.76 4.02 -5.00
N LYS A 36 2.79 3.18 -4.62
CA LYS A 36 2.88 1.73 -4.79
C LYS A 36 3.05 1.33 -6.26
N GLN A 37 2.31 1.96 -7.18
CA GLN A 37 2.48 1.70 -8.62
C GLN A 37 3.87 2.10 -9.11
N VAL A 38 4.37 3.25 -8.65
CA VAL A 38 5.72 3.73 -9.00
C VAL A 38 6.80 2.81 -8.44
N MET A 39 6.66 2.34 -7.20
CA MET A 39 7.61 1.45 -6.54
C MET A 39 7.67 0.04 -7.16
N ALA A 40 6.61 -0.40 -7.85
CA ALA A 40 6.58 -1.70 -8.52
C ALA A 40 7.58 -1.80 -9.69
N PHE A 41 8.06 -0.69 -10.24
CA PHE A 41 9.09 -0.68 -11.28
C PHE A 41 10.47 -0.95 -10.68
N THR A 42 11.10 -2.04 -11.09
CA THR A 42 12.48 -2.36 -10.72
C THR A 42 13.47 -1.45 -11.44
N ASP A 43 14.73 -1.44 -10.97
CA ASP A 43 15.81 -0.70 -11.65
C ASP A 43 15.99 -1.16 -13.10
N ASP A 44 15.81 -2.45 -13.37
CA ASP A 44 15.93 -3.02 -14.71
C ASP A 44 14.73 -2.68 -15.60
N ASP A 45 13.52 -2.58 -15.03
CA ASP A 45 12.36 -2.04 -15.75
C ASP A 45 12.62 -0.59 -16.16
N ILE A 46 13.12 0.24 -15.24
CA ILE A 46 13.44 1.63 -15.53
C ILE A 46 14.51 1.71 -16.62
N ARG A 47 15.61 0.93 -16.52
CA ARG A 47 16.64 0.87 -17.56
C ARG A 47 16.06 0.48 -18.92
N THR A 48 15.20 -0.53 -18.94
CA THR A 48 14.57 -1.04 -20.16
C THR A 48 13.66 0.00 -20.80
N LEU A 49 12.84 0.69 -20.00
CA LEU A 49 11.96 1.75 -20.47
C LEU A 49 12.74 2.94 -21.02
N VAL A 50 13.81 3.38 -20.34
CA VAL A 50 14.62 4.51 -20.81
C VAL A 50 15.32 4.20 -22.14
N ARG A 51 15.77 2.95 -22.36
CA ARG A 51 16.36 2.52 -23.65
C ARG A 51 15.41 2.70 -24.84
N THR A 52 14.10 2.60 -24.64
CA THR A 52 13.13 2.85 -25.72
C THR A 52 13.10 4.32 -26.17
N GLY A 53 13.67 5.23 -25.38
CA GLY A 53 13.86 6.64 -25.73
C GLY A 53 14.97 6.89 -26.75
N GLN A 54 15.76 5.87 -27.12
CA GLN A 54 16.76 5.92 -28.20
C GLN A 54 17.71 7.12 -28.12
N PHE A 55 18.24 7.41 -26.92
CA PHE A 55 19.20 8.48 -26.71
C PHE A 55 20.47 8.24 -27.55
N THR A 56 20.95 9.27 -28.24
CA THR A 56 22.20 9.20 -29.02
C THR A 56 23.44 9.27 -28.13
N ASP A 57 23.34 9.94 -26.98
CA ASP A 57 24.39 10.00 -25.96
C ASP A 57 24.08 9.02 -24.82
N ARG A 58 24.94 8.02 -24.63
CA ARG A 58 24.81 7.02 -23.56
C ARG A 58 24.86 7.65 -22.16
N ARG A 59 25.61 8.73 -21.97
CA ARG A 59 25.67 9.44 -20.68
C ARG A 59 24.33 10.08 -20.34
N ALA A 60 23.60 10.51 -21.36
CA ALA A 60 22.26 11.06 -21.21
C ALA A 60 21.28 9.96 -20.75
N GLU A 61 21.31 8.79 -21.40
CA GLU A 61 20.52 7.62 -20.99
C GLU A 61 20.79 7.23 -19.54
N ASP A 62 22.08 7.04 -19.19
CA ASP A 62 22.49 6.67 -17.83
C ASP A 62 22.03 7.72 -16.80
N TRP A 63 22.10 9.01 -17.13
CA TRP A 63 21.60 10.08 -16.25
C TRP A 63 20.09 10.00 -15.99
N ILE A 64 19.27 9.76 -17.02
CA ILE A 64 17.81 9.61 -16.82
C ILE A 64 17.50 8.41 -15.94
N VAL A 65 18.15 7.26 -16.20
CA VAL A 65 17.97 6.05 -15.40
C VAL A 65 18.23 6.35 -13.93
N GLN A 66 19.38 6.95 -13.62
CA GLN A 66 19.75 7.28 -12.24
C GLN A 66 18.78 8.28 -11.61
N CYS A 67 18.34 9.28 -12.37
CA CYS A 67 17.36 10.24 -11.87
C CYS A 67 16.01 9.57 -11.56
N LEU A 68 15.51 8.73 -12.45
CA LEU A 68 14.22 8.06 -12.26
C LEU A 68 14.24 7.09 -11.07
N ILE A 69 15.31 6.31 -10.92
CA ILE A 69 15.50 5.41 -9.77
C ILE A 69 15.48 6.23 -8.47
N LYS A 70 16.33 7.26 -8.36
CA LYS A 70 16.37 8.13 -7.17
C LYS A 70 15.01 8.77 -6.87
N ARG A 71 14.28 9.21 -7.90
CA ARG A 71 12.95 9.82 -7.72
C ARG A 71 11.91 8.80 -7.27
N ARG A 72 11.92 7.58 -7.84
CA ARG A 72 11.06 6.45 -7.41
C ARG A 72 11.28 6.20 -5.92
N ASP A 73 12.52 6.08 -5.48
CA ASP A 73 12.85 5.80 -4.08
C ASP A 73 12.42 6.93 -3.14
N LYS A 74 12.59 8.20 -3.56
CA LYS A 74 12.09 9.37 -2.84
C LYS A 74 10.56 9.38 -2.72
N ILE A 75 9.85 9.01 -3.79
CA ILE A 75 8.38 8.91 -3.82
C ILE A 75 7.92 7.84 -2.82
N GLY A 76 8.50 6.64 -2.87
CA GLY A 76 8.17 5.56 -1.92
C GLY A 76 8.38 6.02 -0.48
N LYS A 77 9.56 6.55 -0.16
CA LYS A 77 9.90 7.03 1.19
C LYS A 77 8.93 8.11 1.70
N ALA A 78 8.52 9.04 0.84
CA ALA A 78 7.66 10.14 1.25
C ALA A 78 6.22 9.68 1.53
N TYR A 79 5.65 8.87 0.65
CA TYR A 79 4.22 8.57 0.69
C TYR A 79 3.86 7.28 1.44
N PHE A 80 4.77 6.30 1.55
CA PHE A 80 4.52 5.15 2.43
C PHE A 80 4.47 5.57 3.90
N ALA A 81 5.30 6.55 4.29
CA ALA A 81 5.29 7.13 5.62
C ALA A 81 4.00 7.90 5.98
N LYS A 82 3.09 8.15 5.04
CA LYS A 82 1.81 8.84 5.30
C LYS A 82 0.71 7.91 5.79
N VAL A 83 0.86 6.60 5.61
CA VAL A 83 -0.14 5.58 5.99
C VAL A 83 0.55 4.41 6.70
N LEU A 84 -0.19 3.36 7.06
CA LEU A 84 0.39 2.06 7.38
C LEU A 84 0.54 1.26 6.06
N PRO A 85 1.76 1.07 5.51
CA PRO A 85 1.96 0.66 4.12
C PRO A 85 1.86 -0.87 3.94
N LEU A 86 0.74 -1.45 4.42
CA LEU A 86 0.42 -2.86 4.23
C LEU A 86 -0.42 -3.06 2.96
N ASP A 87 -0.13 -4.13 2.22
CA ASP A 87 -0.86 -4.49 1.00
C ASP A 87 -0.81 -6.00 0.71
N HIS A 88 -1.31 -6.42 -0.45
CA HIS A 88 -1.38 -7.82 -0.91
C HIS A 88 -2.01 -8.77 0.12
N PHE A 89 -3.07 -8.28 0.76
CA PHE A 89 -3.86 -9.02 1.74
C PHE A 89 -4.43 -10.30 1.15
N ARG A 90 -4.27 -11.40 1.88
CA ARG A 90 -4.68 -12.74 1.44
C ARG A 90 -4.97 -13.63 2.62
N ILE A 91 -5.73 -14.68 2.35
CA ILE A 91 -5.96 -15.78 3.29
C ILE A 91 -5.34 -17.03 2.68
N ARG A 92 -4.49 -17.71 3.43
CA ARG A 92 -3.83 -18.97 3.04
C ARG A 92 -3.83 -19.89 4.24
N ASP A 93 -4.31 -21.12 4.07
CA ASP A 93 -4.31 -22.15 5.12
C ASP A 93 -4.86 -21.64 6.47
N ASP A 94 -6.04 -21.00 6.42
CA ASP A 94 -6.70 -20.35 7.56
C ASP A 94 -5.87 -19.28 8.28
N ARG A 95 -4.87 -18.71 7.61
CA ARG A 95 -4.06 -17.61 8.12
C ARG A 95 -4.25 -16.38 7.25
N PHE A 96 -4.43 -15.24 7.90
CA PHE A 96 -4.44 -13.92 7.28
C PHE A 96 -3.00 -13.43 7.10
N GLU A 97 -2.65 -13.10 5.88
CA GLU A 97 -1.32 -12.64 5.48
C GLU A 97 -1.39 -11.32 4.72
N PHE A 98 -0.30 -10.57 4.77
CA PHE A 98 -0.10 -9.32 4.05
C PHE A 98 1.38 -9.05 3.86
N ASP A 99 1.70 -8.14 2.96
CA ASP A 99 3.06 -7.66 2.74
C ASP A 99 3.23 -6.31 3.43
N ASP A 100 4.32 -6.18 4.18
CA ASP A 100 4.83 -4.88 4.63
C ASP A 100 5.66 -4.28 3.50
N LEU A 101 5.12 -3.25 2.84
CA LEU A 101 5.80 -2.63 1.71
C LEU A 101 7.02 -1.82 2.16
N ASP A 102 7.04 -1.27 3.38
CA ASP A 102 8.23 -0.60 3.89
C ASP A 102 9.39 -1.58 4.07
N ALA A 103 9.12 -2.78 4.59
CA ALA A 103 10.12 -3.84 4.68
C ALA A 103 10.53 -4.37 3.29
N THR A 104 9.55 -4.58 2.40
CA THR A 104 9.78 -5.11 1.04
C THR A 104 10.75 -4.22 0.25
N TYR A 105 10.58 -2.90 0.33
CA TYR A 105 11.42 -1.93 -0.36
C TYR A 105 12.54 -1.34 0.50
N GLN A 106 12.74 -1.85 1.72
CA GLN A 106 13.79 -1.40 2.66
C GLN A 106 13.73 0.10 2.98
N LEU A 107 12.52 0.66 3.05
CA LEU A 107 12.27 2.08 3.31
C LEU A 107 12.10 2.37 4.81
N GLY A 108 11.59 1.40 5.57
CA GLY A 108 11.28 1.50 6.98
C GLY A 108 12.05 0.51 7.86
N LYS A 109 11.75 0.55 9.16
CA LYS A 109 12.24 -0.46 10.11
C LYS A 109 11.20 -1.56 10.25
N ALA A 110 11.67 -2.80 10.44
CA ALA A 110 10.80 -3.89 10.85
C ALA A 110 10.02 -3.52 12.12
N GLN A 111 8.73 -3.82 12.13
CA GLN A 111 7.84 -3.58 13.26
C GLN A 111 6.88 -4.75 13.44
N ASP A 112 6.39 -4.91 14.66
CA ASP A 112 5.29 -5.84 14.94
C ASP A 112 3.95 -5.17 14.64
N TYR A 113 2.97 -5.99 14.25
CA TYR A 113 1.62 -5.55 13.96
C TYR A 113 0.63 -6.22 14.92
N ALA A 114 -0.29 -5.42 15.44
CA ALA A 114 -1.45 -5.94 16.17
C ALA A 114 -2.62 -6.13 15.20
N ILE A 115 -3.36 -7.22 15.38
CA ILE A 115 -4.60 -7.51 14.65
C ILE A 115 -5.74 -7.50 15.66
N GLN A 116 -6.90 -7.00 15.27
CA GLN A 116 -8.15 -7.18 16.01
C GLN A 116 -9.26 -7.55 15.03
N TRP A 117 -9.87 -8.72 15.23
CA TRP A 117 -11.01 -9.17 14.43
C TRP A 117 -12.33 -8.62 14.95
N SER A 118 -13.28 -8.43 14.04
CA SER A 118 -14.65 -7.99 14.32
C SER A 118 -15.62 -8.65 13.34
N ARG A 119 -16.86 -8.90 13.79
CA ARG A 119 -18.00 -9.04 12.87
C ARG A 119 -18.28 -7.69 12.23
N PHE A 120 -18.67 -7.70 10.97
CA PHE A 120 -19.03 -6.49 10.23
C PHE A 120 -20.43 -6.64 9.66
N ASP A 121 -21.30 -5.68 9.98
CA ASP A 121 -22.59 -5.54 9.35
C ASP A 121 -22.44 -4.57 8.16
N ASN A 122 -22.58 -5.09 6.94
CA ASN A 122 -22.31 -4.33 5.72
C ASN A 122 -23.40 -3.30 5.39
N GLU A 123 -24.59 -3.40 5.99
CA GLU A 123 -25.68 -2.45 5.74
C GLU A 123 -25.59 -1.23 6.68
N SER A 124 -25.26 -1.47 7.94
CA SER A 124 -25.15 -0.43 8.98
C SER A 124 -23.73 0.08 9.20
N GLU A 125 -22.75 -0.53 8.53
CA GLU A 125 -21.31 -0.30 8.68
C GLU A 125 -20.79 -0.49 10.13
N GLN A 126 -21.53 -1.23 10.95
CA GLN A 126 -21.18 -1.46 12.34
C GLN A 126 -20.18 -2.61 12.49
N LYS A 127 -19.19 -2.41 13.37
CA LYS A 127 -18.20 -3.42 13.75
C LYS A 127 -18.47 -3.88 15.17
N THR A 128 -18.60 -5.19 15.37
CA THR A 128 -18.66 -5.79 16.71
C THR A 128 -17.40 -6.61 16.94
N VAL A 129 -16.59 -6.18 17.91
CA VAL A 129 -15.32 -6.82 18.25
C VAL A 129 -15.53 -8.29 18.61
N LEU A 130 -14.66 -9.17 18.10
CA LEU A 130 -14.53 -10.55 18.55
C LEU A 130 -13.48 -10.59 19.68
N PRO A 131 -13.88 -10.73 20.95
CA PRO A 131 -12.95 -10.63 22.08
C PRO A 131 -11.89 -11.73 22.03
N GLY A 132 -10.61 -11.36 22.24
CA GLY A 132 -9.49 -12.30 22.24
C GLY A 132 -9.00 -12.74 20.85
N GLU A 133 -9.72 -12.40 19.79
CA GLU A 133 -9.33 -12.70 18.42
C GLU A 133 -8.37 -11.63 17.89
N THR A 134 -7.10 -11.74 18.27
CA THR A 134 -6.05 -10.73 18.00
C THR A 134 -4.87 -11.23 17.18
N SER A 135 -4.98 -12.44 16.62
CA SER A 135 -3.89 -13.07 15.86
C SER A 135 -4.14 -13.07 14.36
N ALA A 136 -3.11 -13.45 13.60
CA ALA A 136 -3.23 -13.70 12.15
C ALA A 136 -4.00 -14.99 11.82
N GLN A 137 -4.25 -15.87 12.79
CA GLN A 137 -5.09 -17.04 12.57
C GLN A 137 -6.54 -16.58 12.35
N LEU A 138 -7.23 -17.19 11.38
CA LEU A 138 -8.64 -16.90 11.16
C LEU A 138 -9.48 -17.40 12.35
N PRO A 139 -10.30 -16.52 12.96
CA PRO A 139 -11.19 -16.90 14.05
C PRO A 139 -12.16 -18.02 13.65
N GLN A 140 -12.45 -18.92 14.59
CA GLN A 140 -13.42 -20.00 14.38
C GLN A 140 -14.80 -19.44 13.97
N ALA A 141 -15.17 -18.28 14.50
CA ALA A 141 -16.42 -17.58 14.17
C ALA A 141 -16.57 -17.27 12.66
N ILE A 142 -15.47 -17.10 11.93
CA ILE A 142 -15.47 -16.87 10.47
C ILE A 142 -15.57 -18.20 9.73
N GLN A 143 -14.89 -19.23 10.24
CA GLN A 143 -14.90 -20.56 9.63
C GLN A 143 -16.31 -21.18 9.65
N SER A 144 -17.01 -21.03 10.77
CA SER A 144 -18.38 -21.52 10.98
C SER A 144 -19.49 -20.54 10.53
N ALA A 145 -19.13 -19.39 9.96
CA ALA A 145 -20.10 -18.40 9.49
C ALA A 145 -20.88 -18.90 8.28
N ASN A 146 -22.09 -18.38 8.09
CA ASN A 146 -22.85 -18.62 6.87
C ASN A 146 -22.26 -17.81 5.71
N ALA A 147 -22.41 -18.33 4.50
CA ALA A 147 -22.09 -17.57 3.30
C ALA A 147 -22.88 -16.26 3.27
N GLY A 148 -22.20 -15.17 2.92
CA GLY A 148 -22.74 -13.82 2.93
C GLY A 148 -22.36 -12.98 4.15
N GLU A 149 -21.93 -13.60 5.27
CA GLU A 149 -21.49 -12.87 6.46
C GLU A 149 -20.15 -12.16 6.24
N TYR A 150 -19.98 -10.97 6.84
CA TYR A 150 -18.78 -10.15 6.73
C TYR A 150 -18.05 -10.03 8.05
N PHE A 151 -16.73 -9.88 7.94
CA PHE A 151 -15.83 -9.68 9.06
C PHE A 151 -14.77 -8.64 8.67
N ALA A 152 -14.14 -8.04 9.68
CA ALA A 152 -13.08 -7.07 9.50
C ALA A 152 -11.86 -7.44 10.36
N ALA A 153 -10.68 -7.37 9.77
CA ALA A 153 -9.40 -7.38 10.47
C ALA A 153 -8.84 -5.95 10.51
N ARG A 154 -8.76 -5.34 11.70
CA ARG A 154 -8.03 -4.08 11.88
C ARG A 154 -6.58 -4.38 12.21
N ILE A 155 -5.66 -3.84 11.44
CA ILE A 155 -4.22 -3.93 11.64
C ILE A 155 -3.68 -2.57 12.03
N SER A 156 -2.90 -2.52 13.10
CA SER A 156 -2.20 -1.32 13.58
C SER A 156 -0.73 -1.62 13.82
N GLY A 157 0.14 -0.67 13.49
CA GLY A 157 1.57 -0.73 13.78
C GLY A 157 1.96 0.09 14.99
N SER A 158 3.21 0.56 15.00
CA SER A 158 3.77 1.38 16.08
C SER A 158 3.15 2.79 16.22
N GLU A 159 2.58 3.34 15.14
CA GLU A 159 1.86 4.61 15.14
C GLU A 159 0.34 4.39 15.25
N PRO A 160 -0.30 4.63 16.42
CA PRO A 160 -1.70 4.26 16.64
C PRO A 160 -2.72 5.01 15.77
N ALA A 161 -2.35 6.19 15.25
CA ALA A 161 -3.17 6.97 14.34
C ALA A 161 -3.32 6.29 12.97
N LYS A 162 -2.37 5.43 12.59
CA LYS A 162 -2.34 4.74 11.30
C LYS A 162 -2.82 3.30 11.45
N SER A 163 -3.76 2.92 10.59
CA SER A 163 -4.27 1.54 10.57
C SER A 163 -4.77 1.16 9.18
N VAL A 164 -4.82 -0.13 8.91
CA VAL A 164 -5.56 -0.69 7.77
C VAL A 164 -6.68 -1.57 8.31
N THR A 165 -7.89 -1.43 7.78
CA THR A 165 -8.98 -2.37 8.04
C THR A 165 -9.26 -3.15 6.77
N VAL A 166 -9.18 -4.47 6.86
CA VAL A 166 -9.44 -5.38 5.76
C VAL A 166 -10.76 -6.09 5.99
N TYR A 167 -11.69 -5.93 5.06
CA TYR A 167 -13.00 -6.55 5.11
C TYR A 167 -12.99 -7.83 4.28
N ILE A 168 -13.54 -8.89 4.87
CA ILE A 168 -13.66 -10.19 4.23
C ILE A 168 -15.11 -10.65 4.29
N ARG A 169 -15.50 -11.45 3.31
CA ARG A 169 -16.82 -12.04 3.21
C ARG A 169 -16.70 -13.55 3.16
N LYS A 170 -17.50 -14.25 3.95
CA LYS A 170 -17.65 -15.70 3.85
C LYS A 170 -18.40 -16.04 2.57
N GLU A 171 -17.84 -16.91 1.76
CA GLU A 171 -18.46 -17.45 0.55
C GLU A 171 -18.63 -18.97 0.71
N PRO A 172 -19.50 -19.64 -0.08
CA PRO A 172 -19.71 -21.08 0.03
C PRO A 172 -18.42 -21.91 -0.13
N GLY A 173 -17.47 -21.42 -0.94
CA GLY A 173 -16.20 -22.08 -1.25
C GLY A 173 -14.98 -21.53 -0.51
N GLY A 174 -15.14 -20.60 0.44
CA GLY A 174 -14.00 -20.01 1.13
C GLY A 174 -14.26 -18.60 1.63
N ILE A 175 -13.23 -17.77 1.62
CA ILE A 175 -13.31 -16.38 2.08
C ILE A 175 -12.79 -15.47 0.98
N LYS A 176 -13.52 -14.39 0.73
CA LYS A 176 -13.19 -13.40 -0.28
C LYS A 176 -12.83 -12.08 0.38
N LEU A 177 -11.79 -11.41 -0.11
CA LEU A 177 -11.50 -10.02 0.21
C LEU A 177 -12.61 -9.11 -0.36
N ALA A 178 -13.25 -8.33 0.49
CA ALA A 178 -14.40 -7.50 0.14
C ALA A 178 -14.07 -6.01 0.07
N GLY A 179 -13.11 -5.54 0.87
CA GLY A 179 -12.75 -4.12 0.91
C GLY A 179 -11.51 -3.86 1.76
N ILE A 180 -10.95 -2.65 1.62
CA ILE A 180 -9.81 -2.19 2.41
C ILE A 180 -10.02 -0.71 2.71
N ASP A 181 -9.98 -0.35 3.99
CA ASP A 181 -9.95 1.04 4.44
C ASP A 181 -8.61 1.35 5.11
N ARG A 182 -8.16 2.59 4.99
CA ARG A 182 -7.00 3.09 5.72
C ARG A 182 -7.43 4.23 6.65
N THR A 183 -6.70 4.37 7.75
CA THR A 183 -6.80 5.53 8.64
C THR A 183 -5.40 6.09 8.77
N TRP A 184 -5.26 7.42 8.70
CA TRP A 184 -4.00 8.15 8.73
C TRP A 184 -4.18 9.53 9.35
#